data_AF-A0A8H8VCS7-F1
#
_entry.id   AF-A0A8H8VCS7-F1
#
_cell.length_a   1.000
_cell.length_b   1.000
_cell.length_c   1.000
_cell.angle_alpha   90.00
_cell.angle_beta   90.00
_cell.angle_gamma   90.00
#
_symmetry.space_group_name_H-M   'P 1'
#
loop_
_entity.id
_entity.type
_entity.pdbx_description
1 polymer ?
#
loop_
_entity_poly.entity_id
_entity_poly.type
_entity_poly.pdbx_seq_one_letter_code
_entity_poly.pdbx_strand_id
1 'polypeptide(L)'
;MIRPETPRNPIVLSHGLFGFDTLHLLPWSFIPPLQYWRGINEALQANNCKVIVTAGMIIITTSSLTVEESGDETSLPRIYLRFKVLSLTTVSSPHQGSPFADYAIRFIGEQRLPRLYRILERAGLETGAFQQLTTVFMRNDFNPNTPDVDGVKYFSYGASVCPSLLSPFRASHRIIRRVDGENDGLVSIKSASHGVYKGTLVGPSHLDIINWTNRLKWIIKGVLGQHNK
;
A
#
# COMPACT_ATOMS: atom_id res chain seq x y z
N MET A 1 21.19 -8.68 19.38
CA MET A 1 20.11 -8.08 18.57
C MET A 1 20.75 -7.01 17.71
N ILE A 2 20.92 -7.24 16.41
CA ILE A 2 21.58 -6.29 15.50
C ILE A 2 20.59 -5.15 15.27
N ARG A 3 20.91 -3.94 15.74
CA ARG A 3 20.11 -2.76 15.39
C ARG A 3 20.44 -2.39 13.94
N PRO A 4 19.43 -2.25 13.05
CA PRO A 4 19.69 -1.81 11.70
C PRO A 4 20.29 -0.40 11.71
N GLU A 5 21.20 -0.13 10.78
CA GLU A 5 21.84 1.19 10.67
C GLU A 5 20.81 2.26 10.32
N THR A 6 20.93 3.43 10.96
CA THR A 6 20.07 4.58 10.67
C THR A 6 20.40 5.15 9.29
N PRO A 7 19.42 5.27 8.37
CA PRO A 7 19.63 5.87 7.07
C PRO A 7 20.02 7.35 7.18
N ARG A 8 20.99 7.77 6.35
CA ARG A 8 21.42 9.19 6.29
C ARG A 8 20.38 10.12 5.68
N ASN A 9 19.53 9.59 4.79
CA ASN A 9 18.52 10.36 4.07
C ASN A 9 17.12 10.13 4.66
N PRO A 10 16.23 11.12 4.57
CA PRO A 10 14.83 10.95 4.95
C PRO A 10 14.15 9.78 4.24
N ILE A 11 13.28 9.09 4.96
CA ILE A 11 12.34 8.10 4.42
C ILE A 11 11.00 8.80 4.22
N VAL A 12 10.44 8.67 3.02
CA VAL A 12 9.08 9.06 2.69
C VAL A 12 8.21 7.80 2.65
N LEU A 13 7.18 7.75 3.49
CA LEU A 13 6.20 6.67 3.51
C LEU A 13 4.94 7.11 2.77
N SER A 14 4.59 6.40 1.71
CA SER A 14 3.42 6.68 0.88
C SER A 14 2.41 5.53 0.98
N HIS A 15 1.17 5.83 1.36
CA HIS A 15 0.11 4.84 1.61
C HIS A 15 -0.36 4.08 0.36
N GLY A 16 -1.10 2.98 0.48
CA GLY A 16 -1.67 2.24 -0.66
C GLY A 16 -3.04 2.72 -1.11
N LEU A 17 -3.76 1.77 -1.73
CA LEU A 17 -5.18 1.89 -1.99
C LEU A 17 -5.90 2.41 -0.73
N PHE A 18 -6.90 3.28 -0.93
CA PHE A 18 -7.69 4.03 0.07
C PHE A 18 -7.13 5.35 0.60
N GLY A 19 -5.88 5.72 0.33
CA GLY A 19 -5.57 7.15 0.38
C GLY A 19 -5.48 7.82 1.77
N PHE A 20 -5.68 7.08 2.86
CA PHE A 20 -5.90 7.68 4.18
C PHE A 20 -4.65 7.60 5.05
N ASP A 21 -4.36 8.69 5.77
CA ASP A 21 -3.42 8.65 6.89
C ASP A 21 -4.09 8.03 8.13
N THR A 22 -5.36 8.36 8.35
CA THR A 22 -6.15 7.95 9.52
C THR A 22 -7.63 7.75 9.13
N LEU A 23 -8.13 6.51 9.24
CA LEU A 23 -9.52 6.17 8.90
C LEU A 23 -10.42 6.08 10.15
N HIS A 24 -11.47 6.89 10.21
CA HIS A 24 -12.48 6.82 11.26
C HIS A 24 -13.65 5.92 10.81
N LEU A 25 -13.64 4.64 11.22
CA LEU A 25 -14.72 3.70 10.87
C LEU A 25 -16.00 3.88 11.72
N LEU A 26 -15.87 4.42 12.93
CA LEU A 26 -16.96 4.77 13.85
C LEU A 26 -16.54 6.00 14.67
N PRO A 27 -17.48 6.66 15.39
CA PRO A 27 -17.12 7.75 16.30
C PRO A 27 -16.02 7.32 17.28
N TRP A 28 -15.12 8.24 17.64
CA TRP A 28 -13.98 7.96 18.52
C TRP A 28 -14.39 7.26 19.82
N SER A 29 -15.58 7.56 20.35
CA SER A 29 -16.14 6.94 21.54
C SER A 29 -16.35 5.42 21.44
N PHE A 30 -16.37 4.86 20.24
CA PHE A 30 -16.60 3.43 20.00
C PHE A 30 -15.35 2.69 19.50
N ILE A 31 -14.57 3.30 18.58
CA ILE A 31 -13.39 2.66 17.98
C ILE A 31 -12.29 3.71 17.72
N PRO A 32 -11.03 3.49 18.15
CA PRO A 32 -9.93 4.40 17.82
C PRO A 32 -9.60 4.34 16.31
N PRO A 33 -9.07 5.42 15.71
CA PRO A 33 -9.00 5.59 14.28
C PRO A 33 -7.81 4.90 13.59
N LEU A 34 -8.15 4.27 12.47
CA LEU A 34 -7.42 3.67 11.36
C LEU A 34 -6.08 4.27 10.91
N GLN A 35 -5.04 4.41 11.71
CA GLN A 35 -3.71 4.80 11.20
C GLN A 35 -3.12 3.79 10.20
N TYR A 36 -2.66 4.28 9.04
CA TYR A 36 -2.11 3.45 7.97
C TYR A 36 -0.76 2.81 8.35
N TRP A 37 0.17 3.60 8.92
CA TRP A 37 1.54 3.20 9.25
C TRP A 37 1.78 2.87 10.73
N ARG A 38 0.75 2.35 11.43
CA ARG A 38 0.82 2.14 12.88
C ARG A 38 1.92 1.16 13.28
N GLY A 39 2.85 1.62 14.09
CA GLY A 39 4.01 0.88 14.59
C GLY A 39 5.24 1.02 13.70
N ILE A 40 5.07 1.31 12.41
CA ILE A 40 6.19 1.46 11.46
C ILE A 40 6.82 2.85 11.62
N ASN A 41 6.00 3.90 11.67
CA ASN A 41 6.50 5.26 11.85
C ASN A 41 7.22 5.39 13.21
N GLU A 42 6.62 4.86 14.27
CA GLU A 42 7.19 4.87 15.62
C GLU A 42 8.49 4.05 15.68
N ALA A 43 8.53 2.88 15.05
CA ALA A 43 9.75 2.06 15.02
C ALA A 43 10.89 2.72 14.23
N LEU A 44 10.57 3.42 13.13
CA LEU A 44 11.57 4.17 12.36
C LEU A 44 12.09 5.38 13.13
N GLN A 45 11.19 6.16 13.73
CA GLN A 45 11.56 7.30 14.56
C GLN A 45 12.38 6.87 15.79
N ALA A 46 12.04 5.73 16.41
CA ALA A 46 12.80 5.17 17.53
C ALA A 46 14.22 4.71 17.13
N ASN A 47 14.46 4.48 15.83
CA ASN A 47 15.79 4.23 15.27
C ASN A 47 16.44 5.51 14.69
N ASN A 48 15.99 6.69 15.09
CA ASN A 48 16.48 8.01 14.66
C ASN A 48 16.34 8.28 13.15
N CYS A 49 15.44 7.58 12.46
CA CYS A 49 15.14 7.86 11.06
C CYS A 49 14.30 9.15 10.95
N LYS A 50 14.67 10.04 10.03
CA LYS A 50 13.79 11.16 9.63
C LYS A 50 12.70 10.62 8.70
N VAL A 51 11.45 10.61 9.16
CA VAL A 51 10.31 10.07 8.41
C VAL A 51 9.36 11.19 8.00
N ILE A 52 8.94 11.17 6.74
CA ILE A 52 7.89 12.02 6.17
C ILE A 52 6.77 11.08 5.72
N VAL A 53 5.53 11.34 6.09
CA VAL A 53 4.37 10.58 5.62
C VAL A 53 3.64 11.42 4.59
N THR A 54 3.35 10.84 3.43
CA THR A 54 2.67 11.52 2.33
C THR A 54 1.40 10.77 1.93
N ALA A 55 0.43 11.54 1.46
CA ALA A 55 -0.71 10.99 0.78
C ALA A 55 -0.36 10.65 -0.69
N GLY A 56 -0.24 9.35 -1.03
CA GLY A 56 -0.04 8.82 -2.39
C GLY A 56 0.26 7.31 -2.38
N MET A 57 0.04 6.56 -3.47
CA MET A 57 0.14 5.08 -3.60
C MET A 57 1.46 4.43 -3.09
N ILE A 58 1.44 3.14 -2.67
CA ILE A 58 2.51 2.43 -1.90
C ILE A 58 3.90 2.68 -2.46
N ILE A 59 4.66 3.49 -1.74
CA ILE A 59 6.03 3.86 -2.07
C ILE A 59 6.76 4.15 -0.74
N ILE A 60 7.68 3.27 -0.33
CA ILE A 60 8.72 3.63 0.66
C ILE A 60 9.87 4.19 -0.16
N THR A 61 9.95 5.50 -0.27
CA THR A 61 11.03 6.17 -1.01
C THR A 61 12.06 6.72 -0.04
N THR A 62 13.34 6.51 -0.33
CA THR A 62 14.38 7.35 0.26
C THR A 62 14.64 8.50 -0.71
N SER A 63 14.49 9.73 -0.22
CA SER A 63 14.71 10.93 -1.02
C SER A 63 15.61 11.89 -0.28
N SER A 64 16.56 12.50 -0.99
CA SER A 64 17.21 13.72 -0.52
C SER A 64 16.29 14.90 -0.82
N LEU A 65 15.96 15.68 0.22
CA LEU A 65 15.17 16.89 0.09
C LEU A 65 16.08 18.07 -0.25
N THR A 66 15.77 18.78 -1.34
CA THR A 66 16.37 20.08 -1.67
C THR A 66 15.24 21.10 -1.74
N VAL A 67 15.30 22.13 -0.90
CA VAL A 67 14.32 23.23 -0.94
C VAL A 67 14.80 24.23 -1.98
N GLU A 68 14.06 24.39 -3.08
CA GLU A 68 14.24 25.48 -4.03
C GLU A 68 13.03 26.40 -3.92
N GLU A 69 13.26 27.67 -3.61
CA GLU A 69 12.23 28.70 -3.73
C GLU A 69 12.15 29.13 -5.20
N SER A 70 11.05 28.81 -5.87
CA SER A 70 10.75 29.38 -7.19
C SER A 70 9.57 30.33 -7.04
N GLY A 71 9.85 31.62 -6.95
CA GLY A 71 8.85 32.69 -7.02
C GLY A 71 9.09 33.56 -8.25
N ASP A 72 8.07 33.74 -9.08
CA ASP A 72 7.95 34.90 -9.96
C ASP A 72 7.38 36.05 -9.11
N GLU A 73 7.96 37.26 -9.18
CA GLU A 73 7.65 38.43 -8.32
C GLU A 73 6.15 38.83 -8.34
N THR A 74 5.36 38.26 -9.25
CA THR A 74 3.95 38.55 -9.46
C THR A 74 2.97 37.56 -8.81
N SER A 75 3.45 36.48 -8.16
CA SER A 75 2.59 35.45 -7.57
C SER A 75 2.96 35.11 -6.12
N LEU A 76 1.95 34.82 -5.28
CA LEU A 76 2.16 34.41 -3.89
C LEU A 76 3.21 33.28 -3.81
N PRO A 77 4.17 33.32 -2.86
CA PRO A 77 5.24 32.33 -2.79
C PRO A 77 4.64 30.93 -2.60
N ARG A 78 4.68 30.13 -3.67
CA ARG A 78 4.41 28.69 -3.61
C ARG A 78 5.73 27.97 -3.43
N ILE A 79 5.96 27.47 -2.22
CA ILE A 79 7.12 26.64 -1.91
C ILE A 79 6.89 25.27 -2.56
N TYR A 80 7.58 24.98 -3.65
CA TYR A 80 7.61 23.64 -4.23
C TYR A 80 8.79 22.87 -3.63
N LEU A 81 8.48 21.89 -2.77
CA LEU A 81 9.50 20.97 -2.27
C LEU A 81 9.91 20.03 -3.41
N ARG A 82 11.14 20.18 -3.92
CA ARG A 82 11.72 19.22 -4.87
C ARG A 82 12.41 18.09 -4.11
N PHE A 83 11.90 16.88 -4.32
CA PHE A 83 12.53 15.66 -3.81
C PHE A 83 13.37 15.03 -4.90
N LYS A 84 14.66 14.81 -4.61
CA LYS A 84 15.49 13.91 -5.42
C LYS A 84 15.40 12.51 -4.83
N VAL A 85 14.76 11.61 -5.58
CA VAL A 85 14.58 10.22 -5.18
C VAL A 85 15.90 9.46 -5.36
N LEU A 86 16.34 8.73 -4.34
CA LEU A 86 17.55 7.91 -4.36
C LEU A 86 17.23 6.43 -4.48
N SER A 87 16.17 5.99 -3.82
CA SER A 87 15.66 4.63 -3.97
C SER A 87 14.15 4.56 -3.78
N LEU A 88 13.52 3.67 -4.53
CA LEU A 88 12.12 3.27 -4.38
C LEU A 88 12.08 1.84 -3.83
N THR A 89 11.47 1.65 -2.65
CA THR A 89 11.19 0.32 -2.09
C THR A 89 9.69 0.10 -2.04
N THR A 90 9.26 -1.03 -2.60
CA THR A 90 7.86 -1.44 -2.61
C THR A 90 7.67 -2.72 -1.81
N VAL A 91 6.51 -2.85 -1.16
CA VAL A 91 6.15 -4.03 -0.37
C VAL A 91 4.75 -4.44 -0.78
N SER A 92 4.64 -5.61 -1.42
CA SER A 92 3.39 -6.15 -1.95
C SER A 92 2.64 -5.23 -2.93
N SER A 93 3.36 -4.38 -3.68
CA SER A 93 2.75 -3.51 -4.70
C SER A 93 2.43 -4.29 -5.99
N PRO A 94 1.24 -4.13 -6.60
CA PRO A 94 0.87 -4.89 -7.79
C PRO A 94 1.47 -4.28 -9.08
N HIS A 95 2.79 -4.35 -9.27
CA HIS A 95 3.49 -3.76 -10.43
C HIS A 95 3.04 -4.30 -11.78
N GLN A 96 2.54 -5.53 -11.81
CA GLN A 96 1.96 -6.17 -13.01
C GLN A 96 0.43 -6.29 -12.91
N GLY A 97 -0.18 -5.60 -11.95
CA GLY A 97 -1.60 -5.69 -11.61
C GLY A 97 -1.94 -6.93 -10.78
N SER A 98 -3.23 -7.09 -10.49
CA SER A 98 -3.78 -8.20 -9.73
C SER A 98 -4.75 -9.01 -10.60
N PRO A 99 -4.52 -10.32 -10.79
CA PRO A 99 -5.50 -11.19 -11.44
C PRO A 99 -6.87 -11.20 -10.73
N PHE A 100 -6.90 -10.89 -9.44
CA PHE A 100 -8.15 -10.73 -8.70
C PHE A 100 -8.91 -9.48 -9.11
N ALA A 101 -8.22 -8.36 -9.39
CA ALA A 101 -8.85 -7.16 -9.92
C ALA A 101 -9.48 -7.42 -11.30
N ASP A 102 -8.77 -8.12 -12.19
CA ASP A 102 -9.30 -8.53 -13.50
C ASP A 102 -10.54 -9.43 -13.34
N TYR A 103 -10.47 -10.41 -12.45
CA TYR A 103 -11.60 -11.30 -12.16
C TYR A 103 -12.82 -10.51 -11.64
N ALA A 104 -12.61 -9.58 -10.71
CA ALA A 104 -13.69 -8.79 -10.14
C ALA A 104 -14.41 -7.95 -11.21
N ILE A 105 -13.65 -7.29 -12.10
CA ILE A 105 -14.24 -6.54 -13.22
C ILE A 105 -15.04 -7.47 -14.13
N ARG A 106 -14.47 -8.61 -14.52
CA ARG A 106 -15.12 -9.57 -15.43
C ARG A 106 -16.36 -10.21 -14.81
N PHE A 107 -16.32 -10.58 -13.54
CA PHE A 107 -17.42 -11.26 -12.84
C PHE A 107 -18.59 -10.33 -12.56
N ILE A 108 -18.31 -9.05 -12.26
CA ILE A 108 -19.34 -8.05 -11.97
C ILE A 108 -20.01 -7.58 -13.27
N GLY A 109 -19.26 -7.54 -14.38
CA GLY A 109 -19.72 -7.11 -15.70
C GLY A 109 -19.92 -5.60 -15.77
N GLU A 110 -19.70 -5.01 -16.97
CA GLU A 110 -19.72 -3.56 -17.17
C GLU A 110 -21.02 -2.90 -16.67
N GLN A 111 -22.14 -3.61 -16.78
CA GLN A 111 -23.45 -3.10 -16.36
C GLN A 111 -23.62 -2.94 -14.84
N ARG A 112 -22.82 -3.63 -14.02
CA ARG A 112 -22.88 -3.51 -12.55
C ARG A 112 -21.70 -2.74 -11.97
N LEU A 113 -20.73 -2.33 -12.81
CA LEU A 113 -19.63 -1.46 -12.41
C LEU A 113 -20.12 -0.19 -11.72
N PRO A 114 -21.16 0.53 -12.19
CA PRO A 114 -21.65 1.74 -11.49
C PRO A 114 -22.20 1.46 -10.08
N ARG A 115 -22.67 0.24 -9.81
CA ARG A 115 -23.15 -0.17 -8.47
C ARG A 115 -21.98 -0.55 -7.56
N LEU A 116 -21.00 -1.29 -8.09
CA LEU A 116 -19.76 -1.57 -7.38
C LEU A 116 -19.04 -0.26 -7.05
N TYR A 117 -18.84 0.61 -8.04
CA TYR A 117 -18.25 1.93 -7.89
C TYR A 117 -18.92 2.77 -6.80
N ARG A 118 -20.25 2.81 -6.75
CA ARG A 118 -20.95 3.47 -5.63
C ARG A 118 -20.70 2.82 -4.26
N ILE A 119 -20.52 1.50 -4.20
CA ILE A 119 -20.18 0.79 -2.95
C ILE A 119 -18.73 1.08 -2.56
N LEU A 120 -17.81 1.09 -3.53
CA LEU A 120 -16.41 1.42 -3.36
C LEU A 120 -16.26 2.89 -2.91
N GLU A 121 -16.91 3.84 -3.57
CA GLU A 121 -16.95 5.27 -3.16
C GLU A 121 -17.46 5.44 -1.74
N ARG A 122 -18.55 4.75 -1.38
CA ARG A 122 -19.08 4.75 0.00
C ARG A 122 -18.12 4.14 1.01
N ALA A 123 -17.27 3.21 0.57
CA ALA A 123 -16.20 2.64 1.38
C ALA A 123 -14.90 3.47 1.34
N GLY A 124 -14.88 4.62 0.65
CA GLY A 124 -13.72 5.50 0.54
C GLY A 124 -12.72 5.09 -0.55
N LEU A 125 -13.13 4.27 -1.52
CA LEU A 125 -12.33 3.93 -2.69
C LEU A 125 -12.70 4.79 -3.88
N GLU A 126 -11.71 5.46 -4.45
CA GLU A 126 -11.86 6.05 -5.77
C GLU A 126 -12.07 4.94 -6.80
N THR A 127 -13.09 5.10 -7.65
CA THR A 127 -13.52 4.10 -8.63
C THR A 127 -12.44 3.83 -9.69
N GLY A 128 -11.68 4.88 -10.04
CA GLY A 128 -10.50 4.77 -10.89
C GLY A 128 -9.36 3.96 -10.26
N ALA A 129 -9.22 4.00 -8.94
CA ALA A 129 -8.15 3.29 -8.24
C ALA A 129 -8.29 1.76 -8.38
N PHE A 130 -9.50 1.23 -8.53
CA PHE A 130 -9.68 -0.21 -8.73
C PHE A 130 -9.28 -0.67 -10.15
N GLN A 131 -9.58 0.13 -11.18
CA GLN A 131 -9.15 -0.15 -12.56
C GLN A 131 -7.63 -0.09 -12.69
N GLN A 132 -6.99 0.79 -11.94
CA GLN A 132 -5.53 0.93 -11.92
C GLN A 132 -4.81 -0.31 -11.38
N LEU A 133 -5.50 -1.19 -10.64
CA LEU A 133 -4.94 -2.45 -10.13
C LEU A 133 -5.03 -3.60 -11.13
N THR A 134 -5.69 -3.43 -12.28
CA THR A 134 -5.86 -4.49 -13.27
C THR A 134 -4.55 -4.79 -13.99
N THR A 135 -4.38 -6.05 -14.42
CA THR A 135 -3.16 -6.43 -15.16
C THR A 135 -3.12 -5.76 -16.54
N VAL A 136 -4.29 -5.49 -17.12
CA VAL A 136 -4.44 -4.79 -18.40
C VAL A 136 -3.97 -3.34 -18.26
N PHE A 137 -4.47 -2.60 -17.27
CA PHE A 137 -4.08 -1.21 -17.06
C PHE A 137 -2.59 -1.08 -16.73
N MET A 138 -2.07 -1.93 -15.84
CA MET A 138 -0.65 -1.86 -15.50
C MET A 138 0.25 -2.13 -16.71
N ARG A 139 -0.12 -3.09 -17.56
CA ARG A 139 0.67 -3.45 -18.75
C ARG A 139 0.57 -2.42 -19.88
N ASN A 140 -0.60 -1.87 -20.14
CA ASN A 140 -0.86 -1.09 -21.35
C ASN A 140 -0.83 0.42 -21.09
N ASP A 141 -1.10 0.86 -19.87
CA ASP A 141 -1.23 2.27 -19.52
C ASP A 141 -0.16 2.71 -18.53
N PHE A 142 -0.08 2.09 -17.34
CA PHE A 142 0.80 2.61 -16.28
C PHE A 142 2.29 2.38 -16.57
N ASN A 143 2.72 1.12 -16.77
CA ASN A 143 4.14 0.79 -16.91
C ASN A 143 4.80 1.43 -18.15
N PRO A 144 4.16 1.48 -19.34
CA PRO A 144 4.75 2.16 -20.49
C PRO A 144 4.92 3.67 -20.29
N ASN A 145 4.02 4.31 -19.55
CA ASN A 145 4.06 5.74 -19.27
C ASN A 145 4.87 6.09 -18.01
N THR A 146 5.31 5.09 -17.24
CA THR A 146 6.06 5.27 -15.99
C THR A 146 7.33 4.41 -15.99
N PRO A 147 8.28 4.65 -16.91
CA PRO A 147 9.53 3.91 -16.95
C PRO A 147 10.40 4.23 -15.73
N ASP A 148 11.26 3.29 -15.37
CA ASP A 148 12.26 3.49 -14.31
C ASP A 148 13.21 4.64 -14.68
N VAL A 149 13.38 5.58 -13.74
CA VAL A 149 14.31 6.70 -13.85
C VAL A 149 15.75 6.25 -13.56
N ASP A 150 16.68 6.63 -14.44
CA ASP A 150 18.10 6.33 -14.26
C ASP A 150 18.68 6.96 -12.98
N GLY A 151 19.60 6.27 -12.33
CA GLY A 151 20.18 6.66 -11.04
C GLY A 151 19.31 6.40 -9.81
N VAL A 152 18.04 6.00 -9.97
CA VAL A 152 17.18 5.56 -8.85
C VAL A 152 17.33 4.05 -8.63
N LYS A 153 17.47 3.64 -7.37
CA LYS A 153 17.52 2.21 -7.01
C LYS A 153 16.13 1.66 -6.70
N TYR A 154 15.72 0.61 -7.40
CA TYR A 154 14.42 -0.02 -7.19
C TYR A 154 14.56 -1.33 -6.41
N PHE A 155 13.79 -1.45 -5.32
CA PHE A 155 13.73 -2.62 -4.47
C PHE A 155 12.27 -3.06 -4.27
N SER A 156 12.07 -4.36 -4.17
CA SER A 156 10.74 -4.91 -3.93
C SER A 156 10.75 -6.08 -2.97
N TYR A 157 9.69 -6.18 -2.20
CA TYR A 157 9.35 -7.32 -1.35
C TYR A 157 7.96 -7.79 -1.69
N GLY A 158 7.73 -9.09 -1.63
CA GLY A 158 6.39 -9.67 -1.71
C GLY A 158 6.00 -10.32 -0.39
N ALA A 159 4.77 -10.79 -0.31
CA ALA A 159 4.33 -11.66 0.76
C ALA A 159 3.59 -12.87 0.20
N SER A 160 3.53 -13.94 0.99
CA SER A 160 2.69 -15.10 0.72
C SER A 160 2.01 -15.56 1.99
N VAL A 161 0.75 -15.94 1.86
CA VAL A 161 -0.06 -16.50 2.93
C VAL A 161 -0.67 -17.82 2.48
N CYS A 162 -0.79 -18.77 3.41
CA CYS A 162 -1.66 -19.93 3.23
C CYS A 162 -2.96 -19.69 4.02
N PRO A 163 -4.01 -19.15 3.38
CA PRO A 163 -5.21 -18.75 4.12
C PRO A 163 -6.00 -19.96 4.58
N SER A 164 -6.48 -19.89 5.84
CA SER A 164 -7.40 -20.89 6.39
C SER A 164 -8.73 -20.94 5.61
N LEU A 165 -9.52 -21.99 5.85
CA LEU A 165 -10.80 -22.20 5.15
C LEU A 165 -11.80 -21.04 5.33
N LEU A 166 -11.75 -20.36 6.47
CA LEU A 166 -12.67 -19.27 6.83
C LEU A 166 -12.12 -17.87 6.53
N SER A 167 -10.93 -17.77 5.93
CA SER A 167 -10.32 -16.47 5.65
C SER A 167 -11.08 -15.70 4.57
N PRO A 168 -11.33 -14.38 4.75
CA PRO A 168 -11.94 -13.55 3.71
C PRO A 168 -11.09 -13.48 2.44
N PHE A 169 -9.76 -13.67 2.56
CA PHE A 169 -8.84 -13.69 1.42
C PHE A 169 -8.77 -15.03 0.70
N ARG A 170 -9.52 -16.06 1.14
CA ARG A 170 -9.42 -17.40 0.54
C ARG A 170 -9.83 -17.41 -0.93
N ALA A 171 -10.92 -16.70 -1.26
CA ALA A 171 -11.43 -16.66 -2.63
C ALA A 171 -10.45 -15.97 -3.57
N SER A 172 -10.01 -14.76 -3.22
CA SER A 172 -9.03 -13.98 -3.98
C SER A 172 -7.69 -14.70 -4.09
N HIS A 173 -7.17 -15.25 -2.99
CA HIS A 173 -5.95 -16.05 -2.99
C HIS A 173 -6.04 -17.23 -3.95
N ARG A 174 -7.16 -17.97 -3.97
CA ARG A 174 -7.33 -19.12 -4.87
C ARG A 174 -7.39 -18.70 -6.34
N ILE A 175 -8.00 -17.56 -6.64
CA ILE A 175 -8.05 -17.01 -8.00
C ILE A 175 -6.64 -16.66 -8.46
N ILE A 176 -5.91 -15.89 -7.67
CA ILE A 176 -4.54 -15.48 -7.99
C ILE A 176 -3.63 -16.70 -8.08
N ARG A 177 -3.74 -17.65 -7.15
CA ARG A 177 -2.88 -18.86 -7.13
C ARG A 177 -3.01 -19.72 -8.37
N ARG A 178 -4.18 -19.74 -9.00
CA ARG A 178 -4.39 -20.47 -10.26
C ARG A 178 -3.73 -19.78 -11.46
N VAL A 179 -3.56 -18.47 -11.41
CA VAL A 179 -3.07 -17.65 -12.53
C VAL A 179 -1.58 -17.34 -12.38
N ASP A 180 -1.19 -16.84 -11.21
CA ASP A 180 0.13 -16.26 -10.92
C ASP A 180 0.89 -16.95 -9.78
N GLY A 181 0.30 -17.97 -9.13
CA GLY A 181 0.96 -18.75 -8.07
C GLY A 181 0.91 -18.11 -6.68
N GLU A 182 2.00 -18.25 -5.91
CA GLU A 182 2.08 -17.80 -4.52
C GLU A 182 1.73 -16.29 -4.39
N ASN A 183 0.93 -15.95 -3.39
CA ASN A 183 0.37 -14.61 -3.24
C ASN A 183 -0.07 -14.31 -1.80
N ASP A 184 -0.24 -13.03 -1.51
CA ASP A 184 -0.62 -12.52 -0.18
C ASP A 184 -2.15 -12.39 0.02
N GLY A 185 -2.93 -12.91 -0.92
CA GLY A 185 -4.39 -12.80 -0.95
C GLY A 185 -4.92 -11.70 -1.87
N LEU A 186 -4.09 -10.74 -2.30
CA LEU A 186 -4.49 -9.69 -3.25
C LEU A 186 -3.47 -9.49 -4.37
N VAL A 187 -2.19 -9.75 -4.12
CA VAL A 187 -1.09 -9.53 -5.07
C VAL A 187 -0.20 -10.77 -5.10
N SER A 188 0.15 -11.21 -6.32
CA SER A 188 1.07 -12.32 -6.52
C SER A 188 2.52 -11.91 -6.25
N ILE A 189 3.38 -12.85 -5.85
CA ILE A 189 4.82 -12.58 -5.72
C ILE A 189 5.41 -12.06 -7.03
N LYS A 190 4.95 -12.64 -8.15
CA LYS A 190 5.37 -12.23 -9.49
C LYS A 190 5.04 -10.77 -9.76
N SER A 191 3.82 -10.34 -9.46
CA SER A 191 3.41 -8.94 -9.63
C SER A 191 4.07 -8.00 -8.61
N ALA A 192 4.36 -8.49 -7.40
CA ALA A 192 5.10 -7.74 -6.38
C ALA A 192 6.57 -7.49 -6.74
N SER A 193 7.14 -8.27 -7.66
CA SER A 193 8.54 -8.17 -8.04
C SER A 193 8.77 -7.05 -9.06
N HIS A 194 9.55 -6.05 -8.65
CA HIS A 194 10.04 -4.95 -9.51
C HIS A 194 11.45 -4.52 -9.09
N GLY A 195 12.31 -4.17 -10.06
CA GLY A 195 13.72 -3.87 -9.80
C GLY A 195 14.44 -5.06 -9.13
N VAL A 196 15.20 -4.78 -8.07
CA VAL A 196 15.90 -5.82 -7.30
C VAL A 196 14.97 -6.41 -6.24
N TYR A 197 14.44 -7.61 -6.50
CA TYR A 197 13.62 -8.34 -5.55
C TYR A 197 14.44 -8.81 -4.34
N LYS A 198 14.03 -8.41 -3.13
CA LYS A 198 14.76 -8.65 -1.88
C LYS A 198 14.24 -9.84 -1.09
N GLY A 199 13.01 -10.28 -1.31
CA GLY A 199 12.49 -11.50 -0.70
C GLY A 199 10.99 -11.50 -0.46
N THR A 200 10.52 -12.63 0.04
CA THR A 200 9.10 -12.88 0.33
C THR A 200 8.88 -13.03 1.83
N LEU A 201 7.95 -12.26 2.38
CA LEU A 201 7.45 -12.42 3.74
C LEU A 201 6.47 -13.61 3.77
N VAL A 202 6.85 -14.70 4.44
CA VAL A 202 6.02 -15.91 4.55
C VAL A 202 5.14 -15.84 5.79
N GLY A 203 3.83 -15.99 5.61
CA GLY A 203 2.83 -15.96 6.69
C GLY A 203 1.84 -14.79 6.62
N PRO A 204 2.27 -13.52 6.50
CA PRO A 204 1.35 -12.41 6.48
C PRO A 204 0.55 -12.34 5.17
N SER A 205 -0.76 -12.12 5.28
CA SER A 205 -1.59 -11.65 4.17
C SER A 205 -1.33 -10.17 3.86
N HIS A 206 -1.88 -9.68 2.76
CA HIS A 206 -1.73 -8.29 2.34
C HIS A 206 -2.06 -7.26 3.44
N LEU A 207 -3.09 -7.52 4.26
CA LEU A 207 -3.45 -6.66 5.40
C LEU A 207 -2.55 -6.84 6.63
N ASP A 208 -1.94 -8.00 6.80
CA ASP A 208 -1.01 -8.25 7.91
C ASP A 208 0.26 -7.41 7.76
N ILE A 209 0.70 -7.16 6.52
CA ILE A 209 1.92 -6.39 6.20
C ILE A 209 1.86 -4.96 6.77
N ILE A 210 0.67 -4.35 6.75
CA ILE A 210 0.42 -3.03 7.33
C ILE A 210 -0.17 -3.10 8.75
N ASN A 211 -0.13 -4.26 9.40
CA ASN A 211 -0.58 -4.49 10.78
C ASN A 211 -2.10 -4.28 11.03
N TRP A 212 -2.93 -4.39 9.98
CA TRP A 212 -4.37 -4.15 10.07
C TRP A 212 -5.15 -5.28 10.74
N THR A 213 -4.72 -6.53 10.56
CA THR A 213 -5.36 -7.73 11.12
C THR A 213 -5.28 -7.77 12.65
N ASN A 214 -4.14 -7.43 13.25
CA ASN A 214 -3.99 -7.33 14.70
C ASN A 214 -4.93 -6.28 15.29
N ARG A 215 -5.16 -5.21 14.54
CA ARG A 215 -6.08 -4.16 14.92
C ARG A 215 -7.54 -4.57 14.82
N LEU A 216 -7.95 -5.24 13.74
CA LEU A 216 -9.31 -5.76 13.62
C LEU A 216 -9.62 -6.75 14.75
N LYS A 217 -8.66 -7.63 15.08
CA LYS A 217 -8.77 -8.52 16.25
C LYS A 217 -8.94 -7.75 17.56
N TRP A 218 -8.18 -6.67 17.77
CA TRP A 218 -8.30 -5.83 18.95
C TRP A 218 -9.65 -5.10 19.02
N ILE A 219 -10.14 -4.58 17.90
CA ILE A 219 -11.46 -3.93 17.80
C ILE A 219 -12.58 -4.93 18.11
N ILE A 220 -12.55 -6.11 17.50
CA ILE A 220 -13.53 -7.17 17.75
C ILE A 220 -13.50 -7.59 19.23
N LYS A 221 -12.31 -7.73 19.84
CA LYS A 221 -12.18 -8.01 21.27
C LYS A 221 -12.72 -6.89 22.15
N GLY A 222 -12.49 -5.63 21.80
CA GLY A 222 -13.01 -4.46 22.51
C GLY A 222 -14.55 -4.38 22.45
N VAL A 223 -15.14 -4.62 21.27
CA VAL A 223 -16.60 -4.67 21.08
C VAL A 223 -17.24 -5.87 21.81
N LEU A 224 -16.54 -7.01 21.85
CA LEU A 224 -16.98 -8.21 22.59
C LEU A 224 -16.69 -8.14 24.10
N GLY A 225 -16.16 -7.02 24.61
CA GLY A 225 -15.86 -6.84 26.04
C GLY A 225 -14.75 -7.73 26.57
N GLN A 226 -13.99 -8.41 25.71
CA GLN A 226 -12.86 -9.26 26.09
C GLN A 226 -11.57 -8.43 26.17
N HIS A 227 -11.49 -7.57 27.19
CA HIS A 227 -10.20 -7.04 27.62
C HIS A 227 -9.48 -8.12 28.42
N ASN A 228 -8.41 -8.68 27.87
CA ASN A 228 -7.47 -9.45 28.68
C ASN A 228 -6.89 -8.50 29.74
N LYS A 229 -7.03 -8.90 31.01
CA LYS A 229 -6.22 -8.37 32.12
C LYS A 229 -4.74 -8.59 31.85
#